data_AF-A0A7Z9Y4G7-F1
#
_entry.id   AF-A0A7Z9Y4G7-F1
#
_cell.length_a   1.000
_cell.length_b   1.000
_cell.length_c   1.000
_cell.angle_alpha   90.00
_cell.angle_beta   90.00
_cell.angle_gamma   90.00
#
_symmetry.space_group_name_H-M   'P 1'
#
loop_
_entity.id
_entity.type
_entity.pdbx_description
1 polymer ?
#
loop_
_entity_poly.entity_id
_entity_poly.type
_entity_poly.pdbx_seq_one_letter_code
_entity_poly.pdbx_strand_id
1 'polypeptide(L)'
;MNKFTFISLFSLLLIVVILPVYAWLEPQRMAQAQADLRQEFVSDAAVMYVENCAVCHGAAGEGVGAIPALDNDGLRTADYDFLYKTIARGRYDTAMTGWHVEEGGSFNDYQVEELVALIRYGDWSQVGEMAAARGLIPPSLPVPEVNESLLAEVAELAPEGSEWAAGMTLYANNCTVCHGVNGEGSELAVPLNTPEVRALDTAELQRIITEGVPGTMMVGWDNALSPAEIASLAAFLQNWDAVTAEGLTLPPPEPIRVDLSNPEEVAALGEQLFATTCAACHGEEGSGGTGPVLNSLQVLTRNTDEQLASTIINGGHRPGSVMPAFGDRLTTTEIEALVSAIRGWEDTAVWVENPRGTAQGGGPPWMRATPDPNNPVVPQETGRGRGPRWNR
;
A
#
# COMPACT_ATOMS: atom_id res chain seq x y z
N MET A 1 -6.67 37.37 -62.86
CA MET A 1 -7.33 36.98 -61.60
C MET A 1 -6.93 37.98 -60.53
N ASN A 2 -7.86 38.57 -59.78
CA ASN A 2 -7.47 39.55 -58.75
C ASN A 2 -6.86 38.82 -57.53
N LYS A 3 -6.07 39.54 -56.71
CA LYS A 3 -5.40 39.01 -55.53
C LYS A 3 -6.37 38.32 -54.55
N PHE A 4 -7.57 38.88 -54.38
CA PHE A 4 -8.60 38.32 -53.51
C PHE A 4 -9.16 36.99 -54.04
N THR A 5 -9.38 36.87 -55.35
CA THR A 5 -9.86 35.62 -55.99
C THR A 5 -8.84 34.49 -55.79
N PHE A 6 -7.54 34.80 -55.88
CA PHE A 6 -6.49 33.80 -55.63
C PHE A 6 -6.47 33.36 -54.17
N ILE A 7 -6.57 34.29 -53.22
CA ILE A 7 -6.63 33.99 -51.78
C ILE A 7 -7.87 33.15 -51.45
N SER A 8 -9.03 33.48 -52.00
CA SER A 8 -10.28 32.74 -51.77
C SER A 8 -10.24 31.32 -52.34
N LEU A 9 -9.72 31.14 -53.58
CA LEU A 9 -9.57 29.82 -54.18
C LEU A 9 -8.56 28.95 -53.42
N PHE A 10 -7.45 29.54 -52.98
CA PHE A 10 -6.47 28.85 -52.15
C PHE A 10 -7.07 28.43 -50.80
N SER A 11 -7.81 29.33 -50.14
CA SER A 11 -8.47 29.03 -48.86
C SER A 11 -9.54 27.93 -49.00
N LEU A 12 -10.33 27.97 -50.08
CA LEU A 12 -11.30 26.93 -50.38
C LEU A 12 -10.62 25.58 -50.65
N LEU A 13 -9.56 25.56 -51.46
CA LEU A 13 -8.77 24.36 -51.72
C LEU A 13 -8.23 23.77 -50.42
N LEU A 14 -7.72 24.63 -49.53
CA LEU A 14 -7.17 24.24 -48.24
C LEU A 14 -8.26 23.62 -47.34
N ILE A 15 -9.47 24.19 -47.30
CA ILE A 15 -10.61 23.61 -46.56
C ILE A 15 -11.07 22.28 -47.17
N VAL A 16 -11.18 22.20 -48.50
CA VAL A 16 -11.61 21.00 -49.25
C VAL A 16 -10.62 19.85 -49.08
N VAL A 17 -9.34 20.13 -48.83
CA VAL A 17 -8.32 19.11 -48.54
C VAL A 17 -8.28 18.77 -47.05
N ILE A 18 -8.32 19.78 -46.16
CA ILE A 18 -8.17 19.55 -44.71
C ILE A 18 -9.38 18.84 -44.12
N LEU A 19 -10.62 19.20 -44.50
CA LEU A 19 -11.81 18.61 -43.89
C LEU A 19 -11.94 17.09 -44.13
N PRO A 20 -11.74 16.56 -45.35
CA PRO A 20 -11.75 15.11 -45.56
C PRO A 20 -10.60 14.38 -44.87
N VAL A 21 -9.40 14.98 -44.84
CA VAL A 21 -8.25 14.42 -44.10
C VAL A 21 -8.55 14.37 -42.61
N TYR A 22 -9.11 15.44 -42.05
CA TYR A 22 -9.55 15.49 -40.66
C TYR A 22 -10.63 14.44 -40.38
N ALA A 23 -11.67 14.34 -41.23
CA ALA A 23 -12.74 13.36 -41.09
C ALA A 23 -12.22 11.91 -41.16
N TRP A 24 -11.16 11.65 -41.93
CA TRP A 24 -10.51 10.34 -42.00
C TRP A 24 -9.68 10.04 -40.75
N LEU A 25 -9.01 11.05 -40.16
CA LEU A 25 -8.25 10.90 -38.92
C LEU A 25 -9.12 10.90 -37.66
N GLU A 26 -10.36 11.40 -37.74
CA GLU A 26 -11.26 11.56 -36.60
C GLU A 26 -11.53 10.26 -35.83
N PRO A 27 -11.76 9.08 -36.44
CA PRO A 27 -11.96 7.85 -35.70
C PRO A 27 -10.73 7.44 -34.87
N GLN A 28 -9.53 7.66 -35.39
CA GLN A 28 -8.29 7.37 -34.66
C GLN A 28 -8.11 8.34 -33.48
N ARG A 29 -8.40 9.63 -33.70
CA ARG A 29 -8.36 10.65 -32.65
C ARG A 29 -9.35 10.34 -31.52
N MET A 30 -10.58 9.95 -31.86
CA MET A 30 -11.60 9.55 -30.90
C MET A 30 -11.19 8.29 -30.13
N ALA A 31 -10.64 7.28 -30.81
CA ALA A 31 -10.15 6.06 -30.17
C ALA A 31 -8.99 6.34 -29.20
N GLN A 32 -8.07 7.23 -29.58
CA GLN A 32 -6.95 7.62 -28.72
C GLN A 32 -7.43 8.42 -27.51
N ALA A 33 -8.30 9.42 -27.71
CA ALA A 33 -8.89 10.17 -26.59
C ALA A 33 -9.65 9.27 -25.61
N GLN A 34 -10.34 8.24 -26.10
CA GLN A 34 -11.01 7.26 -25.25
C GLN A 34 -10.02 6.36 -24.48
N ALA A 35 -8.89 6.01 -25.09
CA ALA A 35 -7.84 5.24 -24.42
C ALA A 35 -7.16 6.06 -23.32
N ASP A 36 -6.88 7.33 -23.61
CA ASP A 36 -6.25 8.27 -22.65
C ASP A 36 -7.17 8.47 -21.43
N LEU A 37 -8.46 8.73 -21.64
CA LEU A 37 -9.44 8.84 -20.55
C LEU A 37 -9.53 7.56 -19.73
N ARG A 38 -9.51 6.39 -20.38
CA ARG A 38 -9.54 5.11 -19.65
C ARG A 38 -8.32 4.96 -18.75
N GLN A 39 -7.14 5.33 -19.24
CA GLN A 39 -5.91 5.23 -18.46
C GLN A 39 -5.93 6.17 -17.25
N GLU A 40 -6.46 7.39 -17.40
CA GLU A 40 -6.65 8.34 -16.31
C GLU A 40 -7.56 7.74 -15.21
N PHE A 41 -8.73 7.22 -15.60
CA PHE A 41 -9.67 6.56 -14.66
C PHE A 41 -9.03 5.39 -13.92
N VAL A 42 -8.26 4.55 -14.63
CA VAL A 42 -7.55 3.41 -14.02
C VAL A 42 -6.49 3.89 -13.02
N SER A 43 -5.75 4.94 -13.34
CA SER A 43 -4.71 5.50 -12.47
C SER A 43 -5.30 6.08 -11.17
N ASP A 44 -6.37 6.86 -11.28
CA ASP A 44 -7.03 7.47 -10.13
C ASP A 44 -7.70 6.41 -9.24
N ALA A 45 -8.33 5.42 -9.87
CA ALA A 45 -8.89 4.26 -9.19
C ALA A 45 -7.85 3.44 -8.44
N ALA A 46 -6.65 3.26 -9.01
CA ALA A 46 -5.59 2.46 -8.38
C ALA A 46 -5.25 3.02 -7.00
N VAL A 47 -5.19 4.34 -6.84
CA VAL A 47 -4.96 5.00 -5.55
C VAL A 47 -6.04 4.65 -4.54
N MET A 48 -7.31 4.82 -4.94
CA MET A 48 -8.44 4.51 -4.07
C MET A 48 -8.47 3.03 -3.68
N TYR A 49 -8.15 2.15 -4.63
CA TYR A 49 -8.06 0.72 -4.39
C TYR A 49 -7.01 0.39 -3.33
N VAL A 50 -5.79 0.91 -3.48
CA VAL A 50 -4.69 0.60 -2.56
C VAL A 50 -5.00 1.10 -1.14
N GLU A 51 -5.65 2.25 -1.01
CA GLU A 51 -5.96 2.83 0.31
C GLU A 51 -7.14 2.15 1.03
N ASN A 52 -8.08 1.56 0.29
CA ASN A 52 -9.36 1.14 0.87
C ASN A 52 -9.69 -0.34 0.65
N CYS A 53 -9.12 -0.96 -0.39
CA CYS A 53 -9.50 -2.30 -0.83
C CYS A 53 -8.35 -3.32 -0.70
N ALA A 54 -7.09 -2.88 -0.81
CA ALA A 54 -5.93 -3.77 -0.83
C ALA A 54 -5.72 -4.57 0.46
N VAL A 55 -6.15 -4.02 1.61
CA VAL A 55 -6.12 -4.74 2.90
C VAL A 55 -6.89 -6.07 2.85
N CYS A 56 -7.93 -6.13 2.03
CA CYS A 56 -8.76 -7.31 1.84
C CYS A 56 -8.40 -8.05 0.55
N HIS A 57 -8.21 -7.33 -0.55
CA HIS A 57 -8.06 -7.91 -1.89
C HIS A 57 -6.60 -8.11 -2.33
N GLY A 58 -5.62 -7.86 -1.47
CA GLY A 58 -4.20 -7.96 -1.80
C GLY A 58 -3.63 -6.66 -2.36
N ALA A 59 -2.30 -6.52 -2.42
CA ALA A 59 -1.68 -5.27 -2.87
C ALA A 59 -1.85 -5.04 -4.38
N ALA A 60 -1.97 -6.13 -5.14
CA ALA A 60 -2.13 -6.19 -6.58
C ALA A 60 -3.47 -6.84 -6.99
N GLY A 61 -4.46 -6.94 -6.09
CA GLY A 61 -5.73 -7.59 -6.44
C GLY A 61 -5.70 -9.11 -6.47
N GLU A 62 -4.63 -9.74 -5.98
CA GLU A 62 -4.41 -11.20 -5.98
C GLU A 62 -5.37 -11.97 -5.05
N GLY A 63 -6.09 -11.27 -4.18
CA GLY A 63 -6.96 -11.85 -3.16
C GLY A 63 -6.19 -12.33 -1.92
N VAL A 64 -6.90 -12.48 -0.80
CA VAL A 64 -6.33 -12.95 0.46
C VAL A 64 -7.28 -13.95 1.10
N GLY A 65 -6.85 -15.21 1.23
CA GLY A 65 -7.68 -16.30 1.76
C GLY A 65 -8.95 -16.50 0.92
N ALA A 66 -10.12 -16.34 1.54
CA ALA A 66 -11.41 -16.42 0.85
C ALA A 66 -11.88 -15.10 0.20
N ILE A 67 -11.14 -14.00 0.40
CA ILE A 67 -11.42 -12.74 -0.28
C ILE A 67 -10.98 -12.88 -1.74
N PRO A 68 -11.89 -12.74 -2.72
CA PRO A 68 -11.60 -13.11 -4.09
C PRO A 68 -10.56 -12.19 -4.71
N ALA A 69 -9.73 -12.79 -5.57
CA ALA A 69 -8.85 -12.08 -6.46
C ALA A 69 -9.65 -11.17 -7.40
N LEU A 70 -9.28 -9.91 -7.47
CA LEU A 70 -9.79 -8.94 -8.44
C LEU A 70 -9.00 -8.96 -9.76
N ASP A 71 -7.77 -9.49 -9.74
CA ASP A 71 -6.84 -9.55 -10.87
C ASP A 71 -7.07 -10.71 -11.84
N ASN A 72 -8.31 -11.20 -11.94
CA ASN A 72 -8.64 -12.34 -12.79
C ASN A 72 -9.37 -11.97 -14.10
N ASP A 73 -9.16 -12.78 -15.13
CA ASP A 73 -9.75 -12.56 -16.47
C ASP A 73 -11.28 -12.64 -16.50
N GLY A 74 -11.88 -13.36 -15.56
CA GLY A 74 -13.33 -13.45 -15.41
C GLY A 74 -13.94 -12.08 -15.08
N LEU A 75 -13.35 -11.35 -14.14
CA LEU A 75 -13.82 -10.01 -13.78
C LEU A 75 -13.49 -8.95 -14.84
N ARG A 76 -12.40 -9.14 -15.61
CA ARG A 76 -12.09 -8.23 -16.73
C ARG A 76 -13.19 -8.17 -17.78
N THR A 77 -13.81 -9.34 -18.02
CA THR A 77 -14.88 -9.52 -19.02
C THR A 77 -16.28 -9.52 -18.41
N ALA A 78 -16.39 -9.39 -17.09
CA ALA A 78 -17.66 -9.36 -16.39
C ALA A 78 -18.53 -8.18 -16.84
N ASP A 79 -19.83 -8.37 -16.65
CA ASP A 79 -20.82 -7.34 -16.92
C ASP A 79 -20.60 -6.11 -16.04
N TYR A 80 -20.72 -4.92 -16.63
CA TYR A 80 -20.45 -3.67 -15.94
C TYR A 80 -21.40 -3.46 -14.76
N ASP A 81 -22.70 -3.71 -14.96
CA ASP A 81 -23.72 -3.54 -13.92
C ASP A 81 -23.47 -4.49 -12.74
N PHE A 82 -22.98 -5.70 -13.02
CA PHE A 82 -22.59 -6.64 -11.99
C PHE A 82 -21.44 -6.11 -11.12
N LEU A 83 -20.35 -5.63 -11.73
CA LEU A 83 -19.21 -5.07 -10.99
C LEU A 83 -19.61 -3.81 -10.21
N TYR A 84 -20.35 -2.90 -10.86
CA TYR A 84 -20.84 -1.67 -10.25
C TYR A 84 -21.67 -1.96 -9.01
N LYS A 85 -22.69 -2.81 -9.12
CA LYS A 85 -23.58 -3.14 -8.00
C LYS A 85 -22.84 -3.88 -6.88
N THR A 86 -21.87 -4.74 -7.23
CA THR A 86 -21.03 -5.46 -6.26
C THR A 86 -20.22 -4.49 -5.39
N ILE A 87 -19.63 -3.45 -5.98
CA ILE A 87 -18.86 -2.46 -5.23
C ILE A 87 -19.80 -1.49 -4.51
N ALA A 88 -20.80 -0.97 -5.21
CA ALA A 88 -21.68 0.05 -4.69
C ALA A 88 -22.49 -0.44 -3.48
N ARG A 89 -23.07 -1.63 -3.59
CA ARG A 89 -24.03 -2.19 -2.61
C ARG A 89 -23.47 -3.33 -1.79
N GLY A 90 -22.24 -3.75 -2.09
CA GLY A 90 -21.66 -4.93 -1.49
C GLY A 90 -22.30 -6.21 -2.01
N ARG A 91 -22.02 -7.31 -1.31
CA ARG A 91 -22.68 -8.60 -1.54
C ARG A 91 -23.27 -9.11 -0.23
N TYR A 92 -24.53 -9.52 -0.32
CA TYR A 92 -25.20 -10.19 0.78
C TYR A 92 -24.45 -11.47 1.16
N ASP A 93 -24.40 -11.77 2.46
CA ASP A 93 -23.65 -12.90 3.04
C ASP A 93 -22.13 -12.91 2.75
N THR A 94 -21.51 -11.76 2.48
CA THR A 94 -20.05 -11.63 2.43
C THR A 94 -19.55 -10.42 3.22
N ALA A 95 -18.22 -10.32 3.41
CA ALA A 95 -17.59 -9.15 4.02
C ALA A 95 -17.52 -7.93 3.09
N MET A 96 -17.88 -8.08 1.80
CA MET A 96 -17.89 -6.96 0.87
C MET A 96 -19.10 -6.08 1.16
N THR A 97 -18.90 -5.06 1.99
CA THR A 97 -19.91 -4.04 2.31
C THR A 97 -20.24 -3.16 1.10
N GLY A 98 -21.32 -2.39 1.19
CA GLY A 98 -21.61 -1.31 0.24
C GLY A 98 -20.65 -0.15 0.44
N TRP A 99 -19.96 0.23 -0.65
CA TRP A 99 -19.00 1.33 -0.64
C TRP A 99 -19.57 2.62 -1.22
N HIS A 100 -20.78 2.58 -1.79
CA HIS A 100 -21.44 3.78 -2.30
C HIS A 100 -22.03 4.62 -1.16
N VAL A 101 -22.01 5.94 -1.31
CA VAL A 101 -22.57 6.90 -0.33
C VAL A 101 -24.04 6.67 -0.01
N GLU A 102 -24.84 6.18 -0.97
CA GLU A 102 -26.25 5.85 -0.74
C GLU A 102 -26.44 4.59 0.12
N GLU A 103 -25.41 3.74 0.20
CA GLU A 103 -25.38 2.51 0.98
C GLU A 103 -24.58 2.70 2.29
N GLY A 104 -24.17 3.94 2.59
CA GLY A 104 -23.40 4.30 3.80
C GLY A 104 -21.88 4.26 3.64
N GLY A 105 -21.37 4.02 2.42
CA GLY A 105 -19.94 4.03 2.10
C GLY A 105 -19.38 5.42 1.78
N SER A 106 -18.12 5.47 1.35
CA SER A 106 -17.35 6.70 1.11
C SER A 106 -17.29 7.15 -0.34
N PHE A 107 -17.74 6.35 -1.30
CA PHE A 107 -17.56 6.59 -2.73
C PHE A 107 -18.85 7.06 -3.41
N ASN A 108 -18.74 8.05 -4.29
CA ASN A 108 -19.83 8.45 -5.19
C ASN A 108 -19.85 7.58 -6.46
N ASP A 109 -20.87 7.77 -7.31
CA ASP A 109 -21.03 6.98 -8.54
C ASP A 109 -19.76 6.98 -9.40
N TYR A 110 -19.15 8.15 -9.60
CA TYR A 110 -17.95 8.32 -10.42
C TYR A 110 -16.76 7.52 -9.87
N GLN A 111 -16.54 7.53 -8.56
CA GLN A 111 -15.46 6.76 -7.93
C GLN A 111 -15.70 5.25 -8.00
N VAL A 112 -16.96 4.80 -7.93
CA VAL A 112 -17.29 3.38 -8.16
C VAL A 112 -17.04 3.01 -9.62
N GLU A 113 -17.38 3.87 -10.57
CA GLU A 113 -17.09 3.67 -11.99
C GLU A 113 -15.59 3.55 -12.29
N GLU A 114 -14.78 4.39 -11.64
CA GLU A 114 -13.31 4.32 -11.69
C GLU A 114 -12.80 2.96 -11.18
N LEU A 115 -13.30 2.47 -10.04
CA LEU A 115 -12.96 1.14 -9.52
C LEU A 115 -13.38 0.01 -10.48
N VAL A 116 -14.54 0.12 -11.13
CA VAL A 116 -14.95 -0.82 -12.18
C VAL A 116 -14.00 -0.76 -13.38
N ALA A 117 -13.56 0.43 -13.78
CA ALA A 117 -12.59 0.59 -14.86
C ALA A 117 -11.24 -0.03 -14.50
N LEU A 118 -10.78 0.11 -13.25
CA LEU A 118 -9.59 -0.57 -12.75
C LEU A 118 -9.70 -2.08 -12.85
N ILE A 119 -10.80 -2.68 -12.37
CA ILE A 119 -10.99 -4.14 -12.45
C ILE A 119 -10.97 -4.63 -13.90
N ARG A 120 -11.55 -3.86 -14.82
CA ARG A 120 -11.69 -4.28 -16.22
C ARG A 120 -10.47 -4.06 -17.09
N TYR A 121 -9.74 -2.97 -16.84
CA TYR A 121 -8.72 -2.46 -17.73
C TYR A 121 -7.38 -2.18 -17.04
N GLY A 122 -7.32 -2.34 -15.72
CA GLY A 122 -6.13 -2.12 -14.92
C GLY A 122 -5.03 -3.13 -15.19
N ASP A 123 -3.80 -2.61 -15.14
CA ASP A 123 -2.60 -3.41 -15.01
C ASP A 123 -2.31 -3.62 -13.52
N TRP A 124 -2.75 -4.76 -13.01
CA TRP A 124 -2.62 -5.11 -11.60
C TRP A 124 -1.16 -5.21 -11.11
N SER A 125 -0.20 -5.48 -12.01
CA SER A 125 1.23 -5.39 -11.68
C SER A 125 1.62 -3.97 -11.29
N GLN A 126 1.18 -2.98 -12.06
CA GLN A 126 1.42 -1.56 -11.75
C GLN A 126 0.71 -1.11 -10.48
N VAL A 127 -0.49 -1.65 -10.20
CA VAL A 127 -1.20 -1.37 -8.94
C VAL A 127 -0.38 -1.86 -7.75
N GLY A 128 0.15 -3.09 -7.81
CA GLY A 128 1.03 -3.65 -6.79
C GLY A 128 2.33 -2.84 -6.62
N GLU A 129 2.98 -2.46 -7.73
CA GLU A 129 4.17 -1.58 -7.69
C GLU A 129 3.85 -0.21 -7.07
N MET A 130 2.68 0.35 -7.35
CA MET A 130 2.24 1.60 -6.76
C MET A 130 1.92 1.45 -5.27
N ALA A 131 1.30 0.35 -4.86
CA ALA A 131 1.10 0.02 -3.45
C ALA A 131 2.43 -0.08 -2.72
N ALA A 132 3.42 -0.73 -3.33
CA ALA A 132 4.80 -0.81 -2.83
C ALA A 132 5.41 0.58 -2.68
N ALA A 133 5.30 1.39 -3.73
CA ALA A 133 5.89 2.73 -3.78
C ALA A 133 5.32 3.70 -2.75
N ARG A 134 4.08 3.47 -2.31
CA ARG A 134 3.39 4.28 -1.29
C ARG A 134 3.50 3.71 0.12
N GLY A 135 4.19 2.57 0.30
CA GLY A 135 4.24 1.87 1.59
C GLY A 135 2.86 1.43 2.05
N LEU A 136 2.00 1.10 1.09
CA LEU A 136 0.62 0.64 1.29
C LEU A 136 0.47 -0.86 0.96
N ILE A 137 1.58 -1.56 0.68
CA ILE A 137 1.60 -3.01 0.84
C ILE A 137 1.31 -3.26 2.32
N PRO A 138 0.19 -3.92 2.67
CA PRO A 138 -0.03 -4.36 4.04
C PRO A 138 1.21 -5.15 4.44
N PRO A 139 1.89 -4.82 5.56
CA PRO A 139 3.02 -5.62 6.00
C PRO A 139 2.56 -7.07 6.00
N SER A 140 3.33 -7.99 5.43
CA SER A 140 3.05 -9.41 5.57
C SER A 140 2.98 -9.65 7.08
N LEU A 141 1.77 -9.80 7.60
CA LEU A 141 1.58 -9.93 9.02
C LEU A 141 2.34 -11.20 9.39
N PRO A 142 3.33 -11.11 10.31
CA PRO A 142 4.18 -12.24 10.55
C PRO A 142 3.29 -13.37 11.09
N VAL A 143 3.20 -14.44 10.30
CA VAL A 143 2.44 -15.63 10.64
C VAL A 143 3.16 -16.25 11.84
N PRO A 144 2.45 -16.61 12.93
CA PRO A 144 3.10 -17.28 14.05
C PRO A 144 3.75 -18.57 13.55
N GLU A 145 4.99 -18.81 13.94
CA GLU A 145 5.73 -19.97 13.49
C GLU A 145 5.09 -21.24 14.04
N VAL A 146 4.69 -22.14 13.14
CA VAL A 146 4.18 -23.46 13.47
C VAL A 146 5.28 -24.48 13.25
N ASN A 147 6.09 -24.71 14.27
CA ASN A 147 7.20 -25.67 14.16
C ASN A 147 6.72 -27.13 14.28
N GLU A 148 7.50 -28.06 13.72
CA GLU A 148 7.17 -29.48 13.69
C GLU A 148 7.01 -30.11 15.08
N SER A 149 7.74 -29.63 16.09
CA SER A 149 7.66 -30.13 17.46
C SER A 149 6.29 -29.83 18.09
N LEU A 150 5.85 -28.58 17.97
CA LEU A 150 4.54 -28.14 18.45
C LEU A 150 3.43 -28.98 17.79
N LEU A 151 3.50 -29.18 16.47
CA LEU A 151 2.52 -29.99 15.76
C LEU A 151 2.52 -31.46 16.19
N ALA A 152 3.69 -32.03 16.46
CA ALA A 152 3.80 -33.39 16.98
C ALA A 152 3.15 -33.53 18.36
N GLU A 153 3.40 -32.59 19.27
CA GLU A 153 2.82 -32.58 20.62
C GLU A 153 1.30 -32.40 20.58
N VAL A 154 0.79 -31.50 19.72
CA VAL A 154 -0.66 -31.32 19.52
C VAL A 154 -1.29 -32.57 18.91
N ALA A 155 -0.60 -33.25 17.98
CA ALA A 155 -1.09 -34.50 17.39
C ALA A 155 -1.11 -35.67 18.38
N GLU A 156 -0.16 -35.74 19.31
CA GLU A 156 -0.14 -36.76 20.38
C GLU A 156 -1.25 -36.53 21.42
N LEU A 157 -1.61 -35.28 21.69
CA LEU A 157 -2.71 -34.93 22.59
C LEU A 157 -4.09 -35.25 21.99
N ALA A 158 -4.21 -35.16 20.67
CA ALA A 158 -5.46 -35.35 19.96
C ALA A 158 -5.96 -36.81 20.06
N PRO A 159 -7.27 -37.05 20.26
CA PRO A 159 -7.83 -38.40 20.19
C PRO A 159 -7.57 -39.05 18.83
N GLU A 160 -7.45 -40.38 18.80
CA GLU A 160 -7.19 -41.14 17.57
C GLU A 160 -8.17 -40.76 16.45
N GLY A 161 -7.64 -40.29 15.32
CA GLY A 161 -8.41 -39.82 14.17
C GLY A 161 -8.81 -38.33 14.20
N SER A 162 -8.38 -37.55 15.20
CA SER A 162 -8.59 -36.10 15.26
C SER A 162 -7.39 -35.33 14.71
N GLU A 163 -7.63 -34.35 13.85
CA GLU A 163 -6.57 -33.58 13.16
C GLU A 163 -6.33 -32.20 13.79
N TRP A 164 -6.18 -32.13 15.12
CA TRP A 164 -5.99 -30.85 15.83
C TRP A 164 -4.75 -30.08 15.34
N ALA A 165 -3.66 -30.78 15.06
CA ALA A 165 -2.43 -30.20 14.54
C ALA A 165 -2.64 -29.53 13.17
N ALA A 166 -3.41 -30.17 12.27
CA ALA A 166 -3.76 -29.56 10.98
C ALA A 166 -4.64 -28.32 11.18
N GLY A 167 -5.63 -28.39 12.09
CA GLY A 167 -6.44 -27.25 12.47
C GLY A 167 -5.65 -26.07 13.03
N MET A 168 -4.63 -26.34 13.85
CA MET A 168 -3.73 -25.32 14.38
C MET A 168 -2.93 -24.63 13.27
N THR A 169 -2.39 -25.39 12.31
CA THR A 169 -1.69 -24.83 11.14
C THR A 169 -2.61 -23.94 10.30
N LEU A 170 -3.83 -24.41 10.05
CA LEU A 170 -4.83 -23.65 9.29
C LEU A 170 -5.19 -22.34 10.00
N TYR A 171 -5.37 -22.39 11.33
CA TYR A 171 -5.61 -21.20 12.13
C TYR A 171 -4.47 -20.21 12.04
N ALA A 172 -3.23 -20.67 12.25
CA ALA A 172 -2.02 -19.85 12.22
C ALA A 172 -1.91 -19.04 10.93
N ASN A 173 -2.12 -19.73 9.80
CA ASN A 173 -1.92 -19.18 8.46
C ASN A 173 -3.06 -18.25 8.00
N ASN A 174 -4.29 -18.43 8.50
CA ASN A 174 -5.48 -17.80 7.89
C ASN A 174 -6.30 -16.95 8.85
N CYS A 175 -6.27 -17.22 10.15
CA CYS A 175 -7.23 -16.65 11.11
C CYS A 175 -6.60 -15.63 12.06
N THR A 176 -5.27 -15.71 12.27
CA THR A 176 -4.54 -14.92 13.29
C THR A 176 -4.61 -13.42 13.05
N VAL A 177 -4.66 -12.99 11.79
CA VAL A 177 -4.76 -11.58 11.38
C VAL A 177 -5.95 -10.88 12.02
N CYS A 178 -7.11 -11.55 12.07
CA CYS A 178 -8.34 -10.98 12.59
C CYS A 178 -8.62 -11.45 14.02
N HIS A 179 -8.40 -12.72 14.32
CA HIS A 179 -8.81 -13.34 15.59
C HIS A 179 -7.70 -13.37 16.65
N GLY A 180 -6.52 -12.81 16.36
CA GLY A 180 -5.37 -12.81 17.28
C GLY A 180 -4.58 -14.11 17.23
N VAL A 181 -3.33 -14.07 17.69
CA VAL A 181 -2.42 -15.24 17.60
C VAL A 181 -2.93 -16.41 18.44
N ASN A 182 -3.55 -16.12 19.59
CA ASN A 182 -4.06 -17.10 20.54
C ASN A 182 -5.60 -17.17 20.57
N GLY A 183 -6.29 -16.63 19.55
CA GLY A 183 -7.75 -16.58 19.50
C GLY A 183 -8.37 -15.59 20.47
N GLU A 184 -7.59 -14.65 21.01
CA GLU A 184 -8.01 -13.63 21.97
C GLU A 184 -8.87 -12.51 21.35
N GLY A 185 -9.03 -12.51 20.02
CA GLY A 185 -9.73 -11.49 19.27
C GLY A 185 -8.89 -10.24 19.04
N SER A 186 -9.45 -9.30 18.28
CA SER A 186 -8.85 -8.00 18.01
C SER A 186 -9.95 -6.95 17.82
N GLU A 187 -9.60 -5.72 17.44
CA GLU A 187 -10.58 -4.75 16.96
C GLU A 187 -11.30 -5.21 15.68
N LEU A 188 -10.70 -6.13 14.92
CA LEU A 188 -11.22 -6.63 13.65
C LEU A 188 -12.17 -7.81 13.84
N ALA A 189 -11.95 -8.68 14.84
CA ALA A 189 -12.80 -9.84 15.04
C ALA A 189 -12.91 -10.33 16.49
N VAL A 190 -13.97 -11.09 16.74
CA VAL A 190 -14.30 -11.64 18.06
C VAL A 190 -13.26 -12.67 18.55
N PRO A 191 -13.12 -12.86 19.88
CA PRO A 191 -12.30 -13.93 20.42
C PRO A 191 -12.87 -15.31 20.09
N LEU A 192 -12.01 -16.22 19.65
CA LEU A 192 -12.31 -17.61 19.31
C LEU A 192 -11.91 -18.61 20.39
N ASN A 193 -11.01 -18.24 21.31
CA ASN A 193 -10.55 -19.11 22.41
C ASN A 193 -11.51 -19.16 23.61
N THR A 194 -12.80 -18.87 23.39
CA THR A 194 -13.79 -18.70 24.46
C THR A 194 -14.58 -19.98 24.73
N PRO A 195 -15.07 -20.20 25.97
CA PRO A 195 -15.98 -21.30 26.29
C PRO A 195 -17.22 -21.31 25.40
N GLU A 196 -17.71 -20.14 25.00
CA GLU A 196 -18.88 -19.97 24.13
C GLU A 196 -18.65 -20.59 22.75
N VAL A 197 -17.49 -20.34 22.13
CA VAL A 197 -17.13 -20.93 20.82
C VAL A 197 -16.93 -22.44 20.95
N ARG A 198 -16.30 -22.91 22.04
CA ARG A 198 -16.12 -24.35 22.29
C ARG A 198 -17.44 -25.10 22.50
N ALA A 199 -18.44 -24.43 23.07
CA ALA A 199 -19.75 -24.99 23.33
C ALA A 199 -20.66 -25.05 22.08
N LEU A 200 -20.26 -24.43 20.96
CA LEU A 200 -21.00 -24.54 19.70
C LEU A 200 -21.00 -25.99 19.22
N ASP A 201 -22.12 -26.42 18.65
CA ASP A 201 -22.20 -27.69 17.95
C ASP A 201 -21.21 -27.72 16.78
N THR A 202 -20.58 -28.87 16.54
CA THR A 202 -19.55 -29.00 15.48
C THR A 202 -20.11 -28.64 14.11
N ALA A 203 -21.36 -28.98 13.80
CA ALA A 203 -21.96 -28.62 12.52
C ALA A 203 -22.19 -27.12 12.43
N GLU A 204 -22.56 -26.45 13.52
CA GLU A 204 -22.74 -25.00 13.54
C GLU A 204 -21.41 -24.27 13.39
N LEU A 205 -20.35 -24.72 14.08
CA LEU A 205 -19.02 -24.12 13.94
C LEU A 205 -18.47 -24.30 12.53
N GLN A 206 -18.60 -25.50 11.95
CA GLN A 206 -18.22 -25.73 10.55
C GLN A 206 -19.04 -24.88 9.60
N ARG A 207 -20.35 -24.71 9.83
CA ARG A 207 -21.22 -23.83 9.03
C ARG A 207 -20.73 -22.37 9.09
N ILE A 208 -20.42 -21.85 10.28
CA ILE A 208 -19.87 -20.50 10.46
C ILE A 208 -18.56 -20.33 9.68
N ILE A 209 -17.65 -21.31 9.71
CA ILE A 209 -16.39 -21.24 8.95
C ILE A 209 -16.65 -21.34 7.44
N THR A 210 -17.54 -22.24 7.03
CA THR A 210 -17.85 -22.52 5.61
C THR A 210 -18.55 -21.33 4.96
N GLU A 211 -19.58 -20.79 5.61
CA GLU A 211 -20.48 -19.77 5.05
C GLU A 211 -20.13 -18.36 5.51
N GLY A 212 -19.33 -18.22 6.57
CA GLY A 212 -19.06 -16.94 7.21
C GLY A 212 -20.21 -16.49 8.12
N VAL A 213 -20.13 -15.23 8.57
CA VAL A 213 -21.18 -14.57 9.36
C VAL A 213 -21.67 -13.33 8.61
N PRO A 214 -22.91 -13.35 8.09
CA PRO A 214 -23.48 -12.23 7.35
C PRO A 214 -23.43 -10.91 8.13
N GLY A 215 -23.02 -9.85 7.44
CA GLY A 215 -22.90 -8.51 8.05
C GLY A 215 -21.67 -8.30 8.91
N THR A 216 -20.68 -9.21 8.86
CA THR A 216 -19.39 -9.09 9.54
C THR A 216 -18.23 -9.30 8.57
N MET A 217 -16.99 -9.11 9.04
CA MET A 217 -15.78 -9.40 8.25
C MET A 217 -15.45 -10.91 8.14
N MET A 218 -16.15 -11.79 8.87
CA MET A 218 -15.94 -13.24 8.77
C MET A 218 -16.58 -13.78 7.50
N VAL A 219 -15.80 -13.82 6.41
CA VAL A 219 -16.20 -14.44 5.13
C VAL A 219 -16.30 -15.96 5.22
N GLY A 220 -17.04 -16.58 4.30
CA GLY A 220 -17.06 -18.03 4.13
C GLY A 220 -15.78 -18.55 3.49
N TRP A 221 -15.24 -19.64 4.02
CA TRP A 221 -13.95 -20.22 3.62
C TRP A 221 -14.06 -21.42 2.68
N ASP A 222 -15.27 -21.76 2.22
CA ASP A 222 -15.56 -22.89 1.34
C ASP A 222 -14.87 -22.83 -0.04
N ASN A 223 -14.44 -21.65 -0.46
CA ASN A 223 -13.69 -21.44 -1.70
C ASN A 223 -12.16 -21.60 -1.55
N ALA A 224 -11.66 -21.59 -0.31
CA ALA A 224 -10.22 -21.64 -0.01
C ALA A 224 -9.82 -22.91 0.75
N LEU A 225 -10.71 -23.44 1.59
CA LEU A 225 -10.48 -24.61 2.44
C LEU A 225 -11.43 -25.74 2.05
N SER A 226 -10.90 -26.96 1.98
CA SER A 226 -11.69 -28.16 1.79
C SER A 226 -12.56 -28.47 3.02
N PRO A 227 -13.65 -29.25 2.86
CA PRO A 227 -14.47 -29.67 4.01
C PRO A 227 -13.69 -30.41 5.09
N ALA A 228 -12.62 -31.14 4.72
CA ALA A 228 -11.74 -31.80 5.67
C ALA A 228 -10.93 -30.78 6.47
N GLU A 229 -10.34 -29.78 5.82
CA GLU A 229 -9.60 -28.70 6.48
C GLU A 229 -10.49 -27.88 7.42
N ILE A 230 -11.73 -27.56 7.01
CA ILE A 230 -12.71 -26.88 7.85
C ILE A 230 -13.06 -27.75 9.07
N ALA A 231 -13.19 -29.07 8.91
CA ALA A 231 -13.43 -29.98 10.01
C ALA A 231 -12.26 -30.02 11.00
N SER A 232 -11.02 -30.05 10.50
CA SER A 232 -9.80 -30.03 11.32
C SER A 232 -9.65 -28.71 12.08
N LEU A 233 -9.97 -27.58 11.44
CA LEU A 233 -10.01 -26.26 12.08
C LEU A 233 -11.08 -26.20 13.18
N ALA A 234 -12.31 -26.66 12.91
CA ALA A 234 -13.39 -26.70 13.90
C ALA A 234 -13.03 -27.59 15.10
N ALA A 235 -12.43 -28.76 14.85
CA ALA A 235 -11.98 -29.68 15.90
C ALA A 235 -10.91 -29.04 16.78
N PHE A 236 -9.95 -28.31 16.20
CA PHE A 236 -8.97 -27.56 16.96
C PHE A 236 -9.62 -26.46 17.82
N LEU A 237 -10.51 -25.64 17.25
CA LEU A 237 -11.20 -24.56 17.97
C LEU A 237 -12.02 -25.09 19.16
N GLN A 238 -12.72 -26.22 19.00
CA GLN A 238 -13.50 -26.83 20.09
C GLN A 238 -12.64 -27.38 21.22
N ASN A 239 -11.38 -27.73 20.96
CA ASN A 239 -10.46 -28.33 21.92
C ASN A 239 -9.28 -27.39 22.26
N TRP A 240 -9.43 -26.10 21.98
CA TRP A 240 -8.39 -25.10 22.19
C TRP A 240 -7.88 -25.07 23.64
N ASP A 241 -8.77 -25.23 24.61
CA ASP A 241 -8.42 -25.26 26.03
C ASP A 241 -7.65 -26.51 26.44
N ALA A 242 -7.94 -27.68 25.86
CA ALA A 242 -7.15 -28.88 26.06
C ALA A 242 -5.72 -28.70 25.55
N VAL A 243 -5.57 -28.12 24.35
CA VAL A 243 -4.26 -27.83 23.75
C VAL A 243 -3.48 -26.82 24.59
N THR A 244 -4.11 -25.70 24.95
CA THR A 244 -3.44 -24.64 25.73
C THR A 244 -3.21 -25.00 27.20
N ALA A 245 -3.97 -25.94 27.78
CA ALA A 245 -3.73 -26.44 29.14
C ALA A 245 -2.37 -27.15 29.29
N GLU A 246 -1.87 -27.76 28.22
CA GLU A 246 -0.54 -28.35 28.15
C GLU A 246 0.56 -27.33 27.80
N GLY A 247 0.21 -26.04 27.69
CA GLY A 247 1.13 -24.97 27.32
C GLY A 247 1.45 -24.90 25.83
N LEU A 248 0.71 -25.63 24.99
CA LEU A 248 0.87 -25.65 23.54
C LEU A 248 0.13 -24.44 22.95
N THR A 249 0.81 -23.30 22.87
CA THR A 249 0.27 -22.06 22.28
C THR A 249 1.02 -21.71 21.01
N LEU A 250 0.34 -21.08 20.05
CA LEU A 250 1.03 -20.47 18.91
C LEU A 250 1.95 -19.36 19.45
N PRO A 251 3.27 -19.45 19.23
CA PRO A 251 4.15 -18.39 19.67
C PRO A 251 3.76 -17.09 18.96
N PRO A 252 3.70 -15.94 19.65
CA PRO A 252 3.60 -14.67 18.95
C PRO A 252 4.73 -14.61 17.93
N PRO A 253 4.47 -14.08 16.72
CA PRO A 253 5.50 -13.95 15.70
C PRO A 253 6.73 -13.34 16.35
N GLU A 254 7.88 -13.99 16.17
CA GLU A 254 9.09 -13.55 16.85
C GLU A 254 9.35 -12.11 16.39
N PRO A 255 9.35 -11.12 17.31
CA PRO A 255 9.72 -9.77 16.91
C PRO A 255 11.12 -9.87 16.34
N ILE A 256 11.39 -9.21 15.21
CA ILE A 256 12.74 -9.13 14.67
C ILE A 256 13.62 -8.55 15.78
N ARG A 257 14.40 -9.41 16.44
CA ARG A 257 15.27 -9.01 17.55
C ARG A 257 16.57 -8.54 16.93
N VAL A 258 16.79 -7.25 17.05
CA VAL A 258 18.02 -6.61 16.61
C VAL A 258 18.78 -6.23 17.86
N ASP A 259 19.98 -6.78 18.04
CA ASP A 259 20.88 -6.31 19.08
C ASP A 259 21.32 -4.89 18.73
N LEU A 260 20.73 -3.92 19.43
CA LEU A 260 21.05 -2.50 19.21
C LEU A 260 22.47 -2.13 19.60
N SER A 261 23.17 -3.01 20.32
CA SER A 261 24.60 -2.88 20.60
C SER A 261 25.49 -3.45 19.50
N ASN A 262 24.92 -4.17 18.53
CA ASN A 262 25.58 -4.69 17.36
C ASN A 262 25.31 -3.79 16.12
N PRO A 263 26.29 -2.97 15.69
CA PRO A 263 26.10 -2.07 14.54
C PRO A 263 25.77 -2.79 13.23
N GLU A 264 26.19 -4.05 13.07
CA GLU A 264 25.94 -4.84 11.86
C GLU A 264 24.47 -5.27 11.77
N GLU A 265 23.86 -5.67 12.89
CA GLU A 265 22.43 -6.01 12.95
C GLU A 265 21.55 -4.77 12.78
N VAL A 266 21.94 -3.63 13.36
CA VAL A 266 21.24 -2.35 13.17
C VAL A 266 21.32 -1.89 11.72
N ALA A 267 22.47 -2.05 11.07
CA ALA A 267 22.61 -1.76 9.64
C ALA A 267 21.75 -2.69 8.78
N ALA A 268 21.74 -4.00 9.05
CA ALA A 268 20.92 -4.97 8.33
C ALA A 268 19.41 -4.71 8.48
N LEU A 269 18.96 -4.34 9.69
CA LEU A 269 17.58 -3.89 9.92
C LEU A 269 17.27 -2.65 9.08
N GLY A 270 18.16 -1.65 9.11
CA GLY A 270 18.02 -0.43 8.34
C GLY A 270 17.94 -0.69 6.84
N GLU A 271 18.79 -1.57 6.30
CA GLU A 271 18.79 -1.96 4.89
C GLU A 271 17.48 -2.67 4.50
N GLN A 272 16.99 -3.59 5.33
CA GLN A 272 15.72 -4.27 5.10
C GLN A 272 14.53 -3.30 5.11
N LEU A 273 14.46 -2.42 6.12
CA LEU A 273 13.43 -1.39 6.22
C LEU A 273 13.52 -0.42 5.03
N PHE A 274 14.73 -0.02 4.64
CA PHE A 274 14.94 0.87 3.51
C PHE A 274 14.49 0.22 2.20
N ALA A 275 14.84 -1.05 1.96
CA ALA A 275 14.46 -1.80 0.77
C ALA A 275 12.94 -1.95 0.63
N THR A 276 12.25 -2.23 1.74
CA THR A 276 10.80 -2.47 1.76
C THR A 276 9.96 -1.19 1.77
N THR A 277 10.50 -0.09 2.31
CA THR A 277 9.71 1.11 2.61
C THR A 277 10.18 2.36 1.85
N CYS A 278 11.46 2.47 1.52
CA CYS A 278 12.06 3.72 1.03
C CYS A 278 12.59 3.64 -0.41
N ALA A 279 13.11 2.47 -0.81
CA ALA A 279 13.80 2.26 -2.08
C ALA A 279 12.94 2.54 -3.31
N ALA A 280 11.62 2.34 -3.22
CA ALA A 280 10.73 2.60 -4.33
C ALA A 280 10.71 4.07 -4.80
N CYS A 281 10.94 5.02 -3.90
CA CYS A 281 11.08 6.44 -4.26
C CYS A 281 12.54 6.88 -4.33
N HIS A 282 13.39 6.36 -3.44
CA HIS A 282 14.76 6.83 -3.26
C HIS A 282 15.82 5.97 -3.98
N GLY A 283 15.43 4.94 -4.72
CA GLY A 283 16.32 3.96 -5.36
C GLY A 283 16.90 2.96 -4.36
N GLU A 284 17.25 1.75 -4.81
CA GLU A 284 17.73 0.64 -3.95
C GLU A 284 18.93 1.03 -3.05
N GLU A 285 19.82 1.87 -3.57
CA GLU A 285 21.00 2.35 -2.84
C GLU A 285 20.91 3.86 -2.56
N GLY A 286 19.69 4.43 -2.43
CA GLY A 286 19.53 5.87 -2.20
C GLY A 286 19.91 6.74 -3.41
N SER A 287 19.99 6.16 -4.60
CA SER A 287 20.38 6.81 -5.85
C SER A 287 19.37 7.83 -6.39
N GLY A 288 18.19 7.92 -5.77
CA GLY A 288 17.10 8.81 -6.11
C GLY A 288 16.11 8.21 -7.11
N GLY A 289 15.11 9.00 -7.47
CA GLY A 289 14.03 8.62 -8.38
C GLY A 289 12.94 9.67 -8.33
N THR A 290 11.73 9.26 -7.98
CA THR A 290 10.65 10.18 -7.59
C THR A 290 11.00 10.93 -6.29
N GLY A 291 11.73 10.27 -5.39
CA GLY A 291 12.34 10.86 -4.20
C GLY A 291 13.74 11.44 -4.49
N PRO A 292 14.24 12.37 -3.65
CA PRO A 292 15.60 12.91 -3.79
C PRO A 292 16.67 11.84 -3.56
N VAL A 293 17.84 12.04 -4.19
CA VAL A 293 19.06 11.26 -3.93
C VAL A 293 19.46 11.38 -2.46
N LEU A 294 19.64 10.24 -1.78
CA LEU A 294 20.04 10.15 -0.38
C LEU A 294 21.52 9.77 -0.22
N ASN A 295 22.08 8.98 -1.14
CA ASN A 295 23.49 8.55 -1.13
C ASN A 295 24.47 9.60 -1.66
N SER A 296 24.08 10.88 -1.64
CA SER A 296 24.95 11.97 -2.09
C SER A 296 25.75 12.54 -0.93
N LEU A 297 27.01 12.90 -1.19
CA LEU A 297 27.87 13.49 -0.16
C LEU A 297 27.26 14.77 0.43
N GLN A 298 26.43 15.48 -0.33
CA GLN A 298 25.73 16.69 0.11
C GLN A 298 24.62 16.41 1.12
N VAL A 299 23.85 15.34 0.94
CA VAL A 299 22.79 14.96 1.88
C VAL A 299 23.42 14.44 3.16
N LEU A 300 24.41 13.57 3.04
CA LEU A 300 25.07 12.96 4.19
C LEU A 300 25.84 14.02 5.00
N THR A 301 26.62 14.92 4.38
CA THR A 301 27.39 15.91 5.16
C THR A 301 26.58 17.09 5.72
N ARG A 302 25.41 17.42 5.15
CA ARG A 302 24.64 18.61 5.55
C ARG A 302 23.54 18.36 6.56
N ASN A 303 23.13 17.10 6.73
CA ASN A 303 22.08 16.74 7.67
C ASN A 303 22.70 16.00 8.84
N THR A 304 22.31 16.31 10.07
CA THR A 304 22.61 15.48 11.25
C THR A 304 21.70 14.26 11.29
N ASP A 305 22.03 13.29 12.12
CA ASP A 305 21.21 12.08 12.30
C ASP A 305 19.82 12.44 12.80
N GLU A 306 19.71 13.42 13.70
CA GLU A 306 18.42 13.92 14.19
C GLU A 306 17.61 14.61 13.08
N GLN A 307 18.27 15.26 12.12
CA GLN A 307 17.58 15.88 10.98
C GLN A 307 17.09 14.84 9.98
N LEU A 308 17.86 13.77 9.76
CA LEU A 308 17.43 12.63 8.95
C LEU A 308 16.26 11.90 9.62
N ALA A 309 16.39 11.57 10.91
CA ALA A 309 15.32 10.97 11.71
C ALA A 309 14.06 11.86 11.74
N SER A 310 14.20 13.16 11.98
CA SER A 310 13.09 14.11 11.96
C SER A 310 12.40 14.17 10.59
N THR A 311 13.14 13.96 9.50
CA THR A 311 12.56 13.92 8.15
C THR A 311 11.79 12.61 7.93
N ILE A 312 12.27 11.49 8.46
CA ILE A 312 11.55 10.20 8.41
C ILE A 312 10.27 10.27 9.26
N ILE A 313 10.36 10.82 10.48
CA ILE A 313 9.24 10.96 11.41
C ILE A 313 8.12 11.80 10.80
N ASN A 314 8.45 12.99 10.30
CA ASN A 314 7.46 14.00 9.91
C ASN A 314 7.18 14.03 8.40
N GLY A 315 7.89 13.23 7.61
CA GLY A 315 7.82 13.23 6.16
C GLY A 315 8.52 14.44 5.50
N GLY A 316 8.23 14.64 4.22
CA GLY A 316 8.92 15.64 3.41
C GLY A 316 8.45 17.08 3.65
N HIS A 317 9.37 17.94 4.06
CA HIS A 317 9.05 19.32 4.49
C HIS A 317 9.01 20.36 3.36
N ARG A 318 9.23 19.96 2.10
CA ARG A 318 9.25 20.87 0.96
C ARG A 318 7.84 21.03 0.38
N PRO A 319 7.44 22.23 -0.07
CA PRO A 319 6.18 22.39 -0.81
C PRO A 319 6.10 21.44 -1.99
N GLY A 320 5.05 20.61 -2.05
CA GLY A 320 4.89 19.56 -3.05
C GLY A 320 5.68 18.28 -2.79
N SER A 321 6.23 18.09 -1.59
CA SER A 321 6.81 16.80 -1.21
C SER A 321 5.70 15.77 -0.99
N VAL A 322 5.92 14.59 -1.56
CA VAL A 322 5.03 13.42 -1.44
C VAL A 322 5.58 12.36 -0.47
N MET A 323 6.69 12.66 0.23
CA MET A 323 7.29 11.73 1.19
C MET A 323 6.39 11.60 2.42
N PRO A 324 5.84 10.40 2.71
CA PRO A 324 4.96 10.17 3.87
C PRO A 324 5.68 10.37 5.21
N ALA A 325 4.90 10.58 6.26
CA ALA A 325 5.37 10.56 7.65
C ALA A 325 5.36 9.14 8.20
N PHE A 326 6.43 8.74 8.90
CA PHE A 326 6.59 7.38 9.44
C PHE A 326 6.64 7.31 10.97
N GLY A 327 6.52 8.45 11.67
CA GLY A 327 6.64 8.51 13.13
C GLY A 327 5.62 7.66 13.91
N ASP A 328 4.45 7.39 13.32
CA ASP A 328 3.40 6.55 13.92
C ASP A 328 3.45 5.09 13.44
N ARG A 329 4.36 4.78 12.49
CA ARG A 329 4.48 3.46 11.84
C ARG A 329 5.77 2.73 12.18
N LEU A 330 6.81 3.49 12.53
CA LEU A 330 8.13 2.98 12.88
C LEU A 330 8.50 3.43 14.30
N THR A 331 9.10 2.52 15.04
CA THR A 331 9.69 2.79 16.36
C THR A 331 10.93 3.67 16.22
N THR A 332 11.33 4.32 17.32
CA THR A 332 12.56 5.12 17.35
C THR A 332 13.79 4.31 16.91
N THR A 333 13.86 3.05 17.32
CA THR A 333 14.91 2.11 16.95
C THR A 333 14.97 1.83 15.45
N GLU A 334 13.84 1.59 14.82
CA GLU A 334 13.76 1.35 13.37
C GLU A 334 14.14 2.60 12.57
N ILE A 335 13.79 3.78 13.08
CA ILE A 335 14.19 5.07 12.48
C ILE A 335 15.70 5.29 12.62
N GLU A 336 16.28 4.98 13.77
CA GLU A 336 17.73 5.03 13.97
C GLU A 336 18.46 4.02 13.07
N ALA A 337 17.92 2.81 12.89
CA ALA A 337 18.44 1.81 11.97
C ALA A 337 18.41 2.30 10.51
N LEU A 338 17.30 2.92 10.07
CA LEU A 338 17.20 3.56 8.76
C LEU A 338 18.22 4.69 8.57
N VAL A 339 18.43 5.53 9.59
CA VAL A 339 19.47 6.57 9.55
C VAL A 339 20.85 5.93 9.42
N SER A 340 21.12 4.85 10.17
CA SER A 340 22.37 4.09 10.06
C SER A 340 22.58 3.52 8.67
N ALA A 341 21.55 2.96 8.03
CA ALA A 341 21.63 2.46 6.65
C ALA A 341 21.93 3.59 5.64
N ILE A 342 21.28 4.76 5.78
CA ILE A 342 21.54 5.94 4.94
C ILE A 342 23.00 6.41 5.13
N ARG A 343 23.52 6.38 6.36
CA ARG A 343 24.92 6.70 6.69
C ARG A 343 25.91 5.69 6.13
N GLY A 344 25.49 4.43 5.97
CA GLY A 344 26.31 3.37 5.38
C GLY A 344 26.86 3.70 3.98
N TRP A 345 26.23 4.64 3.27
CA TRP A 345 26.71 5.09 1.96
C TRP A 345 27.77 6.20 1.99
N GLU A 346 28.16 6.73 3.14
CA GLU A 346 29.09 7.87 3.23
C GLU A 346 30.43 7.61 2.53
N ASP A 347 30.96 6.39 2.65
CA ASP A 347 32.25 6.01 2.08
C ASP A 347 32.23 5.93 0.54
N THR A 348 31.06 5.66 -0.05
CA THR A 348 30.86 5.54 -1.50
C THR A 348 30.14 6.76 -2.09
N ALA A 349 29.73 7.70 -1.25
CA ALA A 349 28.93 8.85 -1.65
C ALA A 349 29.70 9.81 -2.55
N VAL A 350 29.17 10.01 -3.75
CA VAL A 350 29.71 10.99 -4.71
C VAL A 350 29.12 12.38 -4.46
N TRP A 351 29.93 13.41 -4.69
CA TRP A 351 29.42 14.77 -4.78
C TRP A 351 28.61 14.93 -6.07
N VAL A 352 27.29 14.95 -5.94
CA VAL A 352 26.39 15.23 -7.07
C VAL A 352 26.19 16.74 -7.16
N GLU A 353 26.86 17.43 -8.08
CA GLU A 353 26.58 18.85 -8.33
C GLU A 353 25.08 19.02 -8.60
N ASN A 354 24.42 19.85 -7.79
CA ASN A 354 23.00 20.09 -7.93
C ASN A 354 22.72 20.58 -9.37
N PRO A 355 21.90 19.88 -10.18
CA PRO A 355 21.53 20.34 -11.52
C PRO A 355 20.83 21.71 -11.48
N ARG A 356 20.33 22.11 -10.30
CA ARG A 356 19.80 23.42 -9.99
C ARG A 356 20.83 24.17 -9.14
N GLY A 357 21.85 24.71 -9.79
CA GLY A 357 22.94 25.48 -9.18
C GLY A 357 22.46 26.42 -8.06
N THR A 358 23.28 26.48 -7.01
CA THR A 358 23.31 27.45 -5.90
C THR A 358 22.57 28.79 -6.09
N ALA A 359 21.24 28.77 -5.95
CA ALA A 359 20.44 29.92 -5.55
C ALA A 359 19.02 29.44 -5.21
N GLN A 360 18.68 29.42 -3.93
CA GLN A 360 17.28 29.35 -3.51
C GLN A 360 16.52 30.56 -4.07
N GLY A 361 15.34 30.32 -4.62
CA GLY A 361 14.30 31.34 -4.77
C GLY A 361 14.46 32.28 -5.96
N GLY A 362 14.08 31.82 -7.15
CA GLY A 362 13.83 32.70 -8.28
C GLY A 362 13.21 31.88 -9.39
N GLY A 363 11.93 32.11 -9.67
CA GLY A 363 11.23 31.47 -10.78
C GLY A 363 11.90 31.69 -12.14
N PRO A 364 11.23 31.30 -13.23
CA PRO A 364 11.84 31.30 -14.55
C PRO A 364 12.44 32.67 -14.94
N PRO A 365 13.46 32.72 -15.83
CA PRO A 365 14.32 33.89 -16.06
C PRO A 365 13.60 35.22 -16.35
N TRP A 366 12.37 35.17 -16.88
CA TRP A 366 11.53 36.33 -17.15
C TRP A 366 10.81 36.92 -15.91
N MET A 367 10.88 36.27 -14.75
CA MET A 367 10.35 36.76 -13.46
C MET A 367 11.42 37.40 -12.57
N ARG A 368 12.68 37.48 -13.00
CA ARG A 368 13.71 38.23 -12.26
C ARG A 368 13.49 39.71 -12.53
N ALA A 369 13.03 40.46 -11.52
CA ALA A 369 12.94 41.91 -11.61
C ALA A 369 14.31 42.49 -11.99
N THR A 370 14.34 43.37 -12.99
CA THR A 370 15.53 44.17 -13.30
C THR A 370 15.92 44.96 -12.04
N PRO A 371 17.21 45.04 -11.67
CA PRO A 371 17.62 45.79 -10.49
C PRO A 371 17.17 47.25 -10.62
N ASP A 372 16.42 47.74 -9.63
CA ASP A 372 16.13 49.16 -9.48
C ASP A 372 17.46 49.89 -9.22
N PRO A 373 17.88 50.82 -10.08
CA PRO A 373 19.14 51.55 -9.91
C PRO A 373 19.17 52.44 -8.66
N ASN A 374 18.03 52.62 -7.96
CA ASN A 374 17.94 53.43 -6.74
C ASN A 374 18.03 52.61 -5.44
N ASN A 375 18.10 51.27 -5.51
CA ASN A 375 18.23 50.45 -4.30
C ASN A 375 19.17 49.25 -4.52
N PRO A 376 20.50 49.45 -4.51
CA PRO A 376 21.45 48.36 -4.60
C PRO A 376 21.43 47.54 -3.30
N VAL A 377 21.00 46.28 -3.39
CA VAL A 377 21.16 45.30 -2.31
C VAL A 377 22.65 44.97 -2.19
N VAL A 378 23.31 45.52 -1.17
CA VAL A 378 24.70 45.20 -0.84
C VAL A 378 24.74 43.82 -0.17
N PRO A 379 25.60 42.88 -0.59
CA PRO A 379 25.74 41.59 0.09
C PRO A 379 26.26 41.81 1.52
N GLN A 380 25.48 41.44 2.54
CA GLN A 380 25.98 41.43 3.91
C GLN A 380 26.95 40.27 4.08
N GLU A 381 28.22 40.61 4.33
CA GLU A 381 29.23 39.67 4.82
C GLU A 381 28.85 39.14 6.21
N THR A 382 28.97 37.83 6.38
CA THR A 382 29.24 37.09 7.62
C THR A 382 28.75 37.73 8.93
N GLY A 383 27.51 37.42 9.33
CA GLY A 383 26.98 37.81 10.64
C GLY A 383 26.31 36.64 11.35
N ARG A 384 26.91 36.18 12.45
CA ARG A 384 26.30 35.23 13.41
C ARG A 384 24.93 35.78 13.88
N GLY A 385 23.85 35.14 13.45
CA GLY A 385 22.48 35.48 13.85
C GLY A 385 22.16 34.94 15.24
N ARG A 386 21.96 35.84 16.20
CA ARG A 386 21.49 35.57 17.56
C ARG A 386 20.01 35.21 17.53
N GLY A 387 19.61 34.20 18.30
CA GLY A 387 18.21 33.81 18.49
C GLY A 387 17.36 34.88 19.23
N PRO A 388 16.03 34.73 19.24
CA PRO A 388 15.12 35.70 19.85
C PRO A 388 15.23 35.66 21.39
N ARG A 389 15.33 36.84 22.00
CA ARG A 389 15.20 37.02 23.45
C ARG A 389 13.72 37.03 23.82
N TRP A 390 13.27 36.05 24.57
CA TRP A 390 12.01 36.10 25.31
C TRP A 390 12.21 37.01 26.53
N ASN A 391 11.49 38.13 26.58
CA ASN A 391 11.37 38.95 27.79
C ASN A 391 10.24 38.40 28.67
N ARG A 392 10.46 38.56 29.98
CA ARG A 392 9.71 38.04 31.13
C ARG A 392 8.22 38.34 31.12
#